data_AF-A0A7M2T9B9-F1
#
_entry.id   AF-A0A7M2T9B9-F1
#
_cell.length_a   1.000
_cell.length_b   1.000
_cell.length_c   1.000
_cell.angle_alpha   90.00
_cell.angle_beta   90.00
_cell.angle_gamma   90.00
#
_symmetry.space_group_name_H-M   'P 1'
#
loop_
_entity.id
_entity.type
_entity.pdbx_description
1 polymer ?
#
loop_
_entity_poly.entity_id
_entity_poly.type
_entity_poly.pdbx_seq_one_letter_code
_entity_poly.pdbx_strand_id
1 'polypeptide(L)'
;MTDLVTEAVDALALRCAQYAAPPPGGPDESARHHALAQLQVLVQVERAAQRLADQAARAAAAAGAGYPAIGRASGMSRQGARRRWPGLITSGTPRHTPSAPRSS
;
A
#
# COMPACT_ATOMS: atom_id res chain seq x y z
N MET A 1 7.58 -2.91 12.33
CA MET A 1 6.37 -2.53 11.56
C MET A 1 6.15 -3.47 10.39
N THR A 2 7.17 -3.72 9.55
CA THR A 2 7.08 -4.69 8.44
C THR A 2 6.66 -6.08 8.91
N ASP A 3 7.25 -6.61 9.98
CA ASP A 3 6.91 -7.95 10.49
C ASP A 3 5.45 -8.05 10.96
N LEU A 4 4.97 -7.03 11.70
CA LEU A 4 3.56 -6.94 12.11
C LEU A 4 2.61 -6.89 10.92
N VAL A 5 2.97 -6.17 9.84
CA VAL A 5 2.14 -6.10 8.63
C VAL A 5 2.14 -7.46 7.92
N THR A 6 3.29 -8.13 7.83
CA THR A 6 3.40 -9.47 7.24
C THR A 6 2.54 -10.47 8.01
N GLU A 7 2.65 -10.52 9.34
CA GLU A 7 1.83 -11.39 10.19
C GLU A 7 0.33 -11.11 10.04
N ALA A 8 -0.06 -9.83 10.03
CA ALA A 8 -1.46 -9.45 9.86
C ALA A 8 -2.02 -9.84 8.49
N VAL A 9 -1.23 -9.67 7.42
CA VAL A 9 -1.62 -10.05 6.05
C VAL A 9 -1.70 -11.56 5.91
N ASP A 10 -0.77 -12.31 6.47
CA ASP A 10 -0.79 -13.77 6.41
C ASP A 10 -1.98 -14.35 7.19
N ALA A 11 -2.24 -13.84 8.40
CA ALA A 11 -3.41 -14.22 9.18
C ALA A 11 -4.73 -13.90 8.46
N LEU A 12 -4.81 -12.75 7.78
CA LEU A 12 -5.95 -12.39 6.93
C LEU A 12 -6.08 -13.34 5.74
N ALA A 13 -4.99 -13.65 5.05
CA ALA A 13 -4.99 -14.53 3.89
C ALA A 13 -5.45 -15.94 4.26
N LEU A 14 -4.94 -16.48 5.37
CA LEU A 14 -5.36 -17.76 5.92
C LEU A 14 -6.86 -17.75 6.27
N ARG A 15 -7.33 -16.71 6.97
CA ARG A 15 -8.75 -16.58 7.32
C ARG A 15 -9.65 -16.50 6.08
N CYS A 16 -9.25 -15.76 5.05
CA CYS A 16 -9.99 -15.69 3.80
C CYS A 16 -9.99 -17.05 3.05
N ALA A 17 -8.85 -17.75 3.05
CA ALA A 17 -8.73 -19.06 2.43
C ALA A 17 -9.60 -20.14 3.11
N GLN A 18 -9.88 -20.00 4.42
CA GLN A 18 -10.79 -20.89 5.15
C GLN A 18 -12.26 -20.77 4.70
N TYR A 19 -12.64 -19.64 4.10
CA TYR A 19 -13.98 -19.46 3.51
C TYR A 19 -14.09 -20.04 2.09
N ALA A 20 -12.98 -20.46 1.48
CA ALA A 20 -13.05 -21.22 0.24
C ALA A 20 -13.53 -22.64 0.57
N ALA A 21 -14.71 -23.01 0.05
CA ALA A 21 -15.27 -24.33 0.26
C ALA A 21 -14.27 -25.39 -0.24
N PRO A 22 -13.85 -26.35 0.61
CA PRO A 22 -12.90 -27.37 0.19
C PRO A 22 -13.53 -28.22 -0.94
N PRO A 23 -12.75 -28.57 -1.97
CA PRO A 23 -13.23 -29.47 -3.00
C PRO A 23 -13.50 -30.85 -2.39
N PRO A 24 -14.48 -31.62 -2.90
CA PRO A 24 -14.62 -33.02 -2.53
C PRO A 24 -13.35 -33.76 -2.97
N GLY A 25 -12.57 -34.27 -2.02
CA GLY A 25 -11.28 -34.87 -2.28
C GLY A 25 -10.58 -35.37 -1.02
N GLY A 26 -9.41 -35.98 -1.20
CA GLY A 26 -8.56 -36.43 -0.09
C GLY A 26 -7.95 -35.26 0.71
N PRO A 27 -7.31 -35.55 1.86
CA PRO A 27 -6.66 -34.54 2.69
C PRO A 27 -5.62 -33.71 1.90
N ASP A 28 -4.88 -34.35 0.98
CA ASP A 28 -3.87 -33.69 0.16
C ASP A 28 -4.48 -32.68 -0.83
N GLU A 29 -5.64 -32.99 -1.40
CA GLU A 29 -6.36 -32.11 -2.32
C GLU A 29 -6.95 -30.90 -1.59
N SER A 30 -7.45 -31.12 -0.37
CA SER A 30 -7.91 -30.06 0.52
C SER A 30 -6.77 -29.12 0.93
N ALA A 31 -5.60 -29.67 1.29
CA ALA A 31 -4.41 -28.88 1.63
C ALA A 31 -3.90 -28.05 0.44
N ARG A 32 -3.86 -28.65 -0.76
CA ARG A 32 -3.50 -27.95 -1.99
C ARG A 32 -4.48 -26.83 -2.32
N HIS A 33 -5.79 -27.10 -2.20
CA HIS A 33 -6.82 -26.09 -2.45
C HIS A 33 -6.66 -24.90 -1.50
N HIS A 34 -6.42 -25.17 -0.21
CA HIS A 34 -6.21 -24.14 0.78
C HIS A 34 -4.98 -23.26 0.47
N ALA A 35 -3.85 -23.87 0.11
CA ALA A 35 -2.64 -23.14 -0.28
C ALA A 35 -2.85 -22.25 -1.51
N LEU A 36 -3.59 -22.73 -2.52
CA LEU A 36 -3.94 -21.95 -3.71
C LEU A 36 -4.89 -20.79 -3.37
N ALA A 37 -5.88 -21.03 -2.51
CA ALA A 37 -6.77 -19.97 -2.03
C ALA A 37 -6.01 -18.89 -1.25
N GLN A 38 -5.06 -19.27 -0.38
CA GLN A 38 -4.19 -18.35 0.33
C GLN A 38 -3.36 -17.50 -0.65
N LEU A 39 -2.72 -18.12 -1.65
CA LEU A 39 -1.97 -17.39 -2.68
C LEU A 39 -2.86 -16.41 -3.44
N GLN A 40 -4.07 -16.84 -3.84
CA GLN A 40 -5.01 -15.97 -4.54
C GLN A 40 -5.38 -14.75 -3.69
N VAL A 41 -5.61 -14.92 -2.38
CA VAL A 41 -5.89 -13.79 -1.48
C VAL A 41 -4.69 -12.86 -1.38
N LEU A 42 -3.48 -13.38 -1.20
CA LEU A 42 -2.26 -12.56 -1.12
C LEU A 42 -2.04 -11.72 -2.38
N VAL A 43 -2.27 -12.28 -3.57
CA VAL A 43 -2.21 -11.54 -4.83
C VAL A 43 -3.24 -10.40 -4.87
N GLN A 44 -4.45 -10.62 -4.35
CA GLN A 44 -5.46 -9.56 -4.29
C GLN A 44 -5.11 -8.48 -3.26
N VAL A 45 -4.56 -8.86 -2.12
CA VAL A 45 -4.04 -7.93 -1.11
C VAL A 45 -2.94 -7.06 -1.69
N GLU A 46 -1.98 -7.65 -2.41
CA GLU A 46 -0.91 -6.89 -3.06
C GLU A 46 -1.46 -5.83 -4.03
N ARG A 47 -2.38 -6.23 -4.91
CA ARG A 47 -3.04 -5.31 -5.86
C ARG A 47 -3.82 -4.20 -5.14
N ALA A 48 -4.53 -4.53 -4.07
CA ALA A 48 -5.27 -3.56 -3.27
C ALA A 48 -4.32 -2.57 -2.58
N ALA A 49 -3.25 -3.06 -1.95
CA ALA A 49 -2.22 -2.26 -1.30
C ALA A 49 -1.55 -1.30 -2.29
N GLN A 50 -1.26 -1.73 -3.52
CA GLN A 50 -0.72 -0.87 -4.56
C GLN A 50 -1.66 0.29 -4.90
N ARG A 51 -2.96 0.02 -5.10
CA ARG A 51 -3.97 1.07 -5.35
C ARG A 51 -4.08 2.05 -4.19
N LEU A 52 -4.09 1.55 -2.95
CA LEU A 52 -4.13 2.38 -1.74
C LEU A 52 -2.87 3.23 -1.61
N ALA A 53 -1.69 2.67 -1.91
CA ALA A 53 -0.43 3.43 -1.92
C ALA A 53 -0.46 4.57 -2.94
N ASP A 54 -1.04 4.34 -4.12
CA ASP A 54 -1.19 5.39 -5.14
C ASP A 54 -2.13 6.51 -4.68
N GLN A 55 -3.23 6.16 -4.01
CA GLN A 55 -4.15 7.14 -3.41
C GLN A 55 -3.47 7.93 -2.28
N ALA A 56 -2.74 7.25 -1.39
CA ALA A 56 -2.01 7.88 -0.30
C ALA A 56 -0.92 8.84 -0.81
N ALA A 57 -0.21 8.47 -1.89
CA ALA A 57 0.79 9.34 -2.52
C ALA A 57 0.15 10.61 -3.10
N ARG A 58 -1.03 10.50 -3.72
CA ARG A 58 -1.81 11.66 -4.20
C ARG A 58 -2.27 12.55 -3.06
N ALA A 59 -2.81 11.96 -2.00
CA ALA A 59 -3.23 12.71 -0.81
C ALA A 59 -2.06 13.45 -0.15
N ALA A 60 -0.90 12.78 -0.01
CA ALA A 60 0.30 13.39 0.51
C ALA A 60 0.77 14.57 -0.35
N ALA A 61 0.79 14.42 -1.68
CA ALA A 61 1.15 15.49 -2.59
C ALA A 61 0.15 16.67 -2.52
N ALA A 62 -1.15 16.40 -2.42
CA ALA A 62 -2.18 17.42 -2.24
C ALA A 62 -2.01 18.18 -0.91
N ALA A 63 -1.54 17.50 0.14
CA ALA A 63 -1.16 18.10 1.42
C ALA A 63 0.22 18.82 1.39
N GLY A 64 0.86 18.92 0.23
CA GLY A 64 2.13 19.64 0.04
C GLY A 64 3.39 18.78 0.21
N ALA A 65 3.28 17.47 0.38
CA ALA A 65 4.45 16.60 0.48
C ALA A 65 5.22 16.52 -0.85
N GLY A 66 6.51 16.82 -0.79
CA GLY A 66 7.45 16.65 -1.90
C GLY A 66 7.78 15.19 -2.21
N TYR A 67 8.29 14.90 -3.42
CA TYR A 67 8.86 13.58 -3.76
C TYR A 67 9.90 13.04 -2.76
N PRO A 68 10.75 13.86 -2.09
CA PRO A 68 11.63 13.35 -1.04
C PRO A 68 10.88 12.74 0.16
N ALA A 69 9.80 13.38 0.61
CA ALA A 69 9.01 12.91 1.75
C ALA A 69 8.22 11.65 1.38
N ILE A 70 7.57 11.67 0.21
CA ILE A 70 6.84 10.52 -0.34
C ILE A 70 7.77 9.33 -0.54
N GLY A 71 8.98 9.55 -1.08
CA GLY A 71 9.99 8.51 -1.24
C GLY A 71 10.38 7.86 0.08
N ARG A 72 10.73 8.68 1.09
CA ARG A 72 11.08 8.15 2.42
C ARG A 72 9.96 7.33 3.04
N ALA A 73 8.72 7.82 2.99
CA ALA A 73 7.57 7.12 3.55
C ALA A 73 7.28 5.77 2.85
N SER A 74 7.68 5.65 1.58
CA SER A 74 7.48 4.43 0.78
C SER A 74 8.76 3.58 0.62
N GLY A 75 9.81 3.88 1.39
CA GLY A 75 11.07 3.13 1.36
C GLY A 75 11.85 3.24 0.04
N MET A 76 11.64 4.30 -0.74
CA MET A 76 12.31 4.52 -2.03
C MET A 76 13.01 5.88 -2.12
N SER A 77 13.93 6.02 -3.07
CA SER A 77 14.57 7.31 -3.32
C SER A 77 13.58 8.33 -3.89
N ARG A 78 13.92 9.62 -3.82
CA ARG A 78 13.16 10.70 -4.49
C ARG A 78 12.88 10.38 -5.96
N GLN A 79 13.89 9.88 -6.68
CA GLN A 79 13.76 9.55 -8.11
C GLN A 79 12.91 8.30 -8.32
N GLY A 80 12.98 7.33 -7.40
CA GLY A 80 12.07 6.17 -7.38
C GLY A 80 10.61 6.60 -7.24
N ALA A 81 10.33 7.50 -6.28
CA ALA A 81 8.99 8.04 -6.08
C ALA A 81 8.48 8.79 -7.32
N ARG A 82 9.34 9.62 -7.94
CA ARG A 82 8.99 10.34 -9.18
C ARG A 82 8.69 9.39 -10.34
N ARG A 83 9.48 8.32 -10.49
CA ARG A 83 9.28 7.32 -11.55
C ARG A 83 7.99 6.54 -11.34
N ARG A 84 7.69 6.17 -10.09
CA ARG A 84 6.46 5.43 -9.74
C ARG A 84 5.21 6.28 -9.92
N TRP A 85 5.28 7.55 -9.52
CA TRP A 85 4.15 8.46 -9.54
C TRP A 85 4.46 9.73 -10.32
N PRO A 86 4.57 9.65 -11.65
CA PRO A 86 4.87 10.80 -12.48
C PRO A 86 3.76 11.85 -12.37
N GLY A 87 4.15 13.12 -12.33
CA GLY A 87 3.20 14.24 -12.33
C GLY A 87 2.45 14.49 -11.02
N LEU A 88 2.76 13.78 -9.92
CA LEU A 88 2.12 14.02 -8.62
C LEU A 88 2.24 15.45 -8.12
N ILE A 89 3.39 16.06 -8.40
CA ILE A 89 3.71 17.42 -7.97
C ILE A 89 3.81 18.27 -9.23
N THR A 90 2.68 18.87 -9.60
CA THR A 90 2.64 19.99 -10.53
C THR A 90 2.71 21.28 -9.73
N SER A 91 3.32 22.32 -10.29
CA SER A 91 3.72 23.57 -9.62
C SER A 91 2.55 24.43 -9.06
N GLY A 92 1.35 23.86 -8.87
CA GLY A 92 0.13 24.56 -8.47
C GLY A 92 -0.31 24.34 -7.03
N THR A 93 0.35 23.51 -6.21
CA THR A 93 -0.03 23.40 -4.79
C THR A 93 0.40 24.68 -4.07
N PRO A 94 -0.51 25.45 -3.43
CA PRO A 94 -0.14 26.65 -2.71
C PRO A 94 0.87 26.27 -1.65
N ARG A 95 2.10 26.78 -1.79
CA ARG A 95 3.07 26.77 -0.71
C ARG A 95 2.42 27.63 0.39
N HIS A 96 1.93 27.01 1.46
CA HIS A 96 1.53 27.74 2.67
C HIS A 96 2.73 28.62 3.06
N THR A 97 2.65 29.90 2.75
CA THR A 97 3.60 30.90 3.22
C THR A 97 3.36 31.03 4.72
N PRO A 98 4.40 30.87 5.57
CA PRO A 98 4.24 31.19 6.98
C PRO A 98 3.90 32.69 7.04
N SER A 99 2.74 33.02 7.61
CA SER A 99 2.38 34.41 7.90
C SER A 99 3.44 34.98 8.84
N ALA A 100 4.16 35.99 8.39
CA ALA A 100 5.18 36.66 9.19
C ALA A 100 4.55 37.24 10.47
N PRO A 101 5.27 37.23 11.62
CA PRO A 101 4.75 37.80 12.85
C PRO A 101 4.55 39.30 12.68
N ARG A 102 3.32 39.76 12.97
CA ARG A 102 3.02 41.19 13.12
C ARG A 102 3.68 41.68 14.41
N SER A 103 4.73 42.47 14.29
CA SER A 103 5.26 43.25 15.40
C SER A 103 4.37 44.48 15.62
N SER A 104 3.90 44.63 16.86
CA SER A 104 3.20 45.79 17.41
C SER A 104 4.10 47.00 17.55
#